data_AF-A0A258CXL9-F1
#
_entry.id   AF-A0A258CXL9-F1
#
_cell.length_a   1.000
_cell.length_b   1.000
_cell.length_c   1.000
_cell.angle_alpha   90.00
_cell.angle_beta   90.00
_cell.angle_gamma   90.00
#
_symmetry.space_group_name_H-M   'P 1'
#
loop_
_entity.id
_entity.type
_entity.pdbx_description
1 polymer ?
#
loop_
_entity_poly.entity_id
_entity_poly.type
_entity_poly.pdbx_seq_one_letter_code
_entity_poly.pdbx_strand_id
1 'polypeptide(L)'
;ARRPAFGAGLRRFLAEVADLGLEIYITELDVSDQKVLGPQARRDAIVADHYRAFLDVVLDEPAVTRVTTWGLSDRYTSKSDMFPRADRQGVRPLPFDDALRPKLAVQAMADAFLASPRR
;
A
#
# COMPACT_ATOMS: atom_id res chain seq x y z
N ALA A 1 0.43 17.18 6.26
CA ALA A 1 1.51 16.33 6.84
C ALA A 1 2.51 16.01 5.73
N ARG A 2 3.80 15.78 6.05
CA ARG A 2 4.81 15.38 5.05
C ARG A 2 4.46 13.97 4.55
N ARG A 3 4.39 13.78 3.22
CA ARG A 3 4.16 12.45 2.64
C ARG A 3 5.25 11.47 3.11
N PRO A 4 4.92 10.18 3.35
CA PRO A 4 5.91 9.14 3.60
C PRO A 4 6.93 9.11 2.45
N ALA A 5 8.20 8.87 2.76
CA ALA A 5 9.25 8.81 1.75
C ALA A 5 9.85 7.40 1.68
N PHE A 6 9.72 6.78 0.52
CA PHE A 6 10.47 5.57 0.17
C PHE A 6 11.70 6.00 -0.62
N GLY A 7 12.88 5.73 -0.07
CA GLY A 7 14.12 6.42 -0.45
C GLY A 7 14.87 5.80 -1.63
N ALA A 8 16.04 6.39 -1.90
CA ALA A 8 16.96 5.94 -2.96
C ALA A 8 17.39 4.46 -2.82
N GLY A 9 17.41 3.93 -1.60
CA GLY A 9 17.77 2.52 -1.36
C GLY A 9 16.80 1.53 -2.02
N LEU A 10 15.48 1.78 -1.94
CA LEU A 10 14.49 0.91 -2.56
C LEU A 10 14.58 0.99 -4.09
N ARG A 11 14.72 2.20 -4.65
CA ARG A 11 14.90 2.39 -6.09
C ARG A 11 16.11 1.65 -6.62
N ARG A 12 17.25 1.75 -5.91
CA ARG A 12 18.48 1.05 -6.26
C ARG A 12 18.29 -0.47 -6.22
N PHE A 13 17.66 -0.99 -5.16
CA PHE A 13 17.38 -2.42 -5.05
C PHE A 13 16.52 -2.95 -6.21
N LEU A 14 15.46 -2.22 -6.58
CA LEU A 14 14.60 -2.60 -7.70
C LEU A 14 15.38 -2.61 -9.02
N ALA A 15 16.23 -1.61 -9.27
CA ALA A 15 17.10 -1.57 -10.45
C ALA A 15 18.12 -2.73 -10.46
N GLU A 16 18.76 -3.03 -9.31
CA GLU A 16 19.68 -4.17 -9.18
C GLU A 16 18.99 -5.51 -9.47
N VAL A 17 17.72 -5.68 -9.10
CA VAL A 17 16.93 -6.87 -9.44
C VAL A 17 16.56 -6.89 -10.92
N ALA A 18 16.19 -5.74 -11.50
CA ALA A 18 15.89 -5.61 -12.92
C ALA A 18 17.12 -5.93 -13.80
N ASP A 19 18.33 -5.53 -13.37
CA ASP A 19 19.60 -5.83 -14.04
C ASP A 19 19.90 -7.34 -14.12
N LEU A 20 19.27 -8.16 -13.27
CA LEU A 20 19.31 -9.62 -13.37
C LEU A 20 18.40 -10.18 -14.48
N GLY A 21 17.62 -9.34 -15.16
CA GLY A 21 16.64 -9.73 -16.17
C GLY A 21 15.37 -10.34 -15.58
N LEU A 22 15.05 -10.04 -14.31
CA LEU A 22 13.89 -10.58 -13.60
C LEU A 22 12.70 -9.63 -13.62
N GLU A 23 11.49 -10.19 -13.67
CA GLU A 23 10.28 -9.45 -13.34
C GLU A 23 10.15 -9.27 -11.81
N ILE A 24 9.60 -8.13 -11.40
CA ILE A 24 9.42 -7.79 -9.99
C ILE A 24 7.93 -7.76 -9.66
N TYR A 25 7.53 -8.59 -8.71
CA TYR A 25 6.15 -8.63 -8.21
C TYR A 25 6.10 -8.07 -6.80
N ILE A 26 5.20 -7.10 -6.58
CA ILE A 26 4.79 -6.73 -5.24
C ILE A 26 3.66 -7.69 -4.84
N THR A 27 3.94 -8.65 -3.96
CA THR A 27 3.06 -9.81 -3.75
C THR A 27 2.06 -9.65 -2.61
N GLU A 28 2.36 -8.87 -1.58
CA GLU A 28 1.59 -8.85 -0.32
C GLU A 28 1.37 -7.42 0.21
N LEU A 29 0.93 -6.50 -0.65
CA LEU A 29 0.82 -5.09 -0.28
C LEU A 29 -0.34 -4.83 0.69
N ASP A 30 -0.03 -4.28 1.86
CA ASP A 30 -0.96 -3.62 2.76
C ASP A 30 -0.25 -2.57 3.63
N VAL A 31 -1.01 -1.70 4.30
CA VAL A 31 -0.44 -0.63 5.15
C VAL A 31 -1.01 -0.71 6.55
N SER A 32 -0.19 -1.08 7.53
CA SER A 32 -0.64 -1.12 8.93
C SER A 32 -0.98 0.27 9.45
N ASP A 33 -2.20 0.41 9.97
CA ASP A 33 -2.65 1.62 10.64
C ASP A 33 -2.67 1.48 12.16
N GLN A 34 -2.09 0.39 12.70
CA GLN A 34 -2.18 -0.03 14.11
C GLN A 34 -1.84 1.09 15.11
N LYS A 35 -0.87 1.94 14.77
CA LYS A 35 -0.34 3.03 15.62
C LYS A 35 -0.90 4.41 15.26
N VAL A 36 -1.78 4.49 14.26
CA VAL A 36 -2.39 5.75 13.85
C VAL A 36 -3.48 6.14 14.84
N LEU A 37 -3.37 7.34 15.40
CA LEU A 37 -4.31 7.90 16.36
C LEU A 37 -5.40 8.72 15.66
N GLY A 38 -6.63 8.64 16.18
CA GLY A 38 -7.76 9.43 15.72
C GLY A 38 -8.80 8.63 14.93
N PRO A 39 -9.77 9.33 14.31
CA PRO A 39 -10.93 8.70 13.67
C PRO A 39 -10.54 7.93 12.40
N GLN A 40 -11.42 7.01 11.97
CA GLN A 40 -11.21 6.19 10.76
C GLN A 40 -10.87 7.03 9.53
N ALA A 41 -11.52 8.18 9.32
CA ALA A 41 -11.23 9.06 8.19
C ALA A 41 -9.75 9.52 8.14
N ARG A 42 -9.16 9.84 9.30
CA ARG A 42 -7.73 10.20 9.38
C ARG A 42 -6.84 9.00 9.09
N ARG A 43 -7.22 7.83 9.61
CA ARG A 43 -6.49 6.57 9.40
C ARG A 43 -6.48 6.20 7.92
N ASP A 44 -7.64 6.26 7.27
CA ASP A 44 -7.80 5.98 5.83
C ASP A 44 -7.00 6.95 4.97
N ALA A 45 -6.95 8.23 5.33
CA ALA A 45 -6.14 9.23 4.63
C ALA A 45 -4.63 8.91 4.74
N ILE A 46 -4.15 8.56 5.94
CA ILE A 46 -2.74 8.20 6.16
C ILE A 46 -2.41 6.91 5.41
N VAL A 47 -3.28 5.90 5.45
CA VAL A 47 -3.11 4.65 4.71
C VAL A 47 -3.02 4.92 3.21
N ALA A 48 -3.93 5.73 2.66
CA ALA A 48 -3.92 6.13 1.25
C ALA A 48 -2.62 6.87 0.86
N ASP A 49 -2.15 7.79 1.70
CA ASP A 49 -0.87 8.50 1.46
C ASP A 49 0.32 7.53 1.40
N HIS A 50 0.33 6.48 2.22
CA HIS A 50 1.39 5.45 2.19
C HIS A 50 1.27 4.54 0.96
N TYR A 51 0.06 4.11 0.60
CA TYR A 51 -0.18 3.39 -0.65
C TYR A 51 0.36 4.18 -1.84
N ARG A 52 -0.03 5.46 -1.95
CA ARG A 52 0.42 6.33 -3.05
C ARG A 52 1.94 6.48 -3.05
N ALA A 53 2.54 6.84 -1.91
CA ALA A 53 3.97 7.08 -1.83
C ALA A 53 4.81 5.83 -2.14
N PHE A 54 4.36 4.65 -1.73
CA PHE A 54 5.03 3.39 -2.06
C PHE A 54 4.90 3.06 -3.54
N LEU A 55 3.66 3.14 -4.07
CA LEU A 55 3.37 2.81 -5.46
C LEU A 55 4.07 3.77 -6.44
N ASP A 56 4.13 5.07 -6.12
CA ASP A 56 4.90 6.03 -6.91
C ASP A 56 6.37 5.61 -7.07
N VAL A 57 6.97 5.02 -6.03
CA VAL A 57 8.39 4.63 -6.08
C VAL A 57 8.60 3.31 -6.80
N VAL A 58 7.77 2.29 -6.52
CA VAL A 58 7.97 0.96 -7.12
C VAL A 58 7.53 0.94 -8.58
N LEU A 59 6.47 1.66 -8.94
CA LEU A 59 5.98 1.70 -10.33
C LEU A 59 6.85 2.56 -11.24
N ASP A 60 7.76 3.38 -10.71
CA ASP A 60 8.77 4.05 -11.54
C ASP A 60 9.75 3.06 -12.18
N GLU A 61 9.90 1.85 -11.63
CA GLU A 61 10.71 0.77 -12.21
C GLU A 61 9.88 -0.05 -13.21
N PRO A 62 10.23 -0.09 -14.52
CA PRO A 62 9.53 -0.88 -15.53
C PRO A 62 9.43 -2.37 -15.23
N ALA A 63 10.44 -2.95 -14.55
CA ALA A 63 10.43 -4.37 -14.19
C ALA A 63 9.36 -4.73 -13.16
N VAL A 64 8.74 -3.75 -12.48
CA VAL A 64 7.56 -4.00 -11.64
C VAL A 64 6.33 -4.18 -12.53
N THR A 65 5.89 -5.42 -12.71
CA THR A 65 4.78 -5.77 -13.62
C THR A 65 3.51 -6.19 -12.89
N ARG A 66 3.58 -6.48 -11.58
CA ARG A 66 2.42 -6.91 -10.79
C ARG A 66 2.42 -6.32 -9.39
N VAL A 67 1.24 -5.90 -8.96
CA VAL A 67 0.96 -5.47 -7.59
C VAL A 67 -0.27 -6.22 -7.09
N THR A 68 -0.09 -6.97 -6.01
CA THR A 68 -1.13 -7.73 -5.34
C THR A 68 -1.20 -7.30 -3.89
N THR A 69 -2.41 -7.02 -3.41
CA THR A 69 -2.64 -6.75 -1.99
C THR A 69 -2.78 -8.05 -1.20
N TRP A 70 -2.39 -8.04 0.08
CA TRP A 70 -2.56 -9.21 0.95
C TRP A 70 -3.99 -9.32 1.49
N GLY A 71 -4.92 -9.57 0.57
CA GLY A 71 -6.36 -9.55 0.79
C GLY A 71 -7.04 -8.37 0.09
N LEU A 72 -8.37 -8.39 0.11
CA LEU A 72 -9.20 -7.37 -0.56
C LEU A 72 -9.78 -6.36 0.44
N SER A 73 -10.33 -6.84 1.54
CA SER A 73 -11.12 -6.07 2.50
C SER A 73 -10.58 -6.19 3.91
N ASP A 74 -10.65 -5.09 4.66
CA ASP A 74 -10.35 -5.02 6.08
C ASP A 74 -11.06 -6.13 6.89
N ARG A 75 -12.23 -6.61 6.43
CA ARG A 75 -13.00 -7.69 7.06
C ARG A 75 -12.22 -9.00 7.25
N TYR A 76 -11.33 -9.32 6.31
CA TYR A 76 -10.68 -10.62 6.22
C TYR A 76 -9.15 -10.53 6.34
N THR A 77 -8.62 -9.37 6.72
CA THR A 77 -7.17 -9.20 6.84
C THR A 77 -6.61 -10.01 8.02
N SER A 78 -5.51 -10.72 7.79
CA SER A 78 -4.77 -11.41 8.87
C SER A 78 -4.24 -10.45 9.93
N LYS A 79 -4.13 -9.15 9.62
CA LYS A 79 -3.65 -8.12 10.56
C LYS A 79 -4.56 -7.92 11.77
N SER A 80 -5.85 -8.25 11.65
CA SER A 80 -6.79 -8.20 12.78
C SER A 80 -6.35 -9.13 13.91
N ASP A 81 -5.78 -10.28 13.59
CA ASP A 81 -5.33 -11.28 14.56
C ASP A 81 -3.85 -11.13 14.91
N MET A 82 -3.00 -10.89 13.90
CA MET A 82 -1.54 -10.84 14.10
C MET A 82 -1.07 -9.53 14.74
N PHE A 83 -1.72 -8.41 14.41
CA PHE A 83 -1.32 -7.07 14.83
C PHE A 83 -2.53 -6.21 15.24
N PRO A 84 -3.33 -6.67 16.22
CA PRO A 84 -4.52 -5.94 16.65
C PRO A 84 -4.16 -4.57 17.23
N ARG A 85 -5.10 -3.63 17.16
CA ARG A 85 -4.95 -2.32 17.79
C ARG A 85 -5.13 -2.41 19.30
N ALA A 86 -4.36 -1.59 20.03
CA ALA A 86 -4.48 -1.48 21.48
C ALA A 86 -5.85 -0.92 21.93
N ASP A 87 -6.48 -0.09 21.10
CA ASP A 87 -7.81 0.49 21.36
C ASP A 87 -8.98 -0.42 20.94
N ARG A 88 -8.69 -1.65 20.51
CA ARG A 88 -9.66 -2.67 20.05
C ARG A 88 -10.53 -2.26 18.86
N GLN A 89 -10.27 -1.13 18.22
CA GLN A 89 -10.89 -0.84 16.93
C GLN A 89 -10.33 -1.78 15.86
N GLY A 90 -11.12 -2.12 14.84
CA GLY A 90 -10.64 -2.90 13.70
C GLY A 90 -9.48 -2.19 12.99
N VAL A 91 -8.47 -2.93 12.54
CA VAL A 91 -7.39 -2.42 11.67
C VAL A 91 -7.96 -2.06 10.29
N ARG A 92 -7.34 -1.13 9.59
CA ARG A 92 -7.83 -0.66 8.28
C ARG A 92 -6.75 -0.68 7.18
N PRO A 93 -6.06 -1.81 6.95
CA PRO A 93 -4.86 -1.82 6.12
C PRO A 93 -5.09 -1.98 4.63
N LEU A 94 -6.30 -2.36 4.19
CA LEU A 94 -6.60 -2.77 2.81
C LEU A 94 -7.46 -1.73 2.05
N PRO A 95 -7.64 -1.86 0.73
CA PRO A 95 -8.36 -0.86 -0.07
C PRO A 95 -9.86 -0.79 0.20
N PHE A 96 -10.49 -1.87 0.67
CA PHE A 96 -11.93 -1.92 0.95
C PHE A 96 -12.20 -2.08 2.45
N ASP A 97 -13.25 -1.43 2.94
CA ASP A 97 -13.66 -1.56 4.34
C ASP A 97 -14.43 -2.88 4.60
N ASP A 98 -14.90 -3.06 5.82
CA ASP A 98 -15.60 -4.27 6.25
C ASP A 98 -16.89 -4.57 5.48
N ALA A 99 -17.50 -3.54 4.87
CA ALA A 99 -18.70 -3.62 4.07
C ALA A 99 -18.39 -3.66 2.55
N LEU A 100 -17.13 -3.92 2.17
CA LEU A 100 -16.64 -3.91 0.79
C LEU A 100 -16.81 -2.55 0.08
N ARG A 101 -16.88 -1.45 0.84
CA ARG A 101 -16.92 -0.11 0.25
C ARG A 101 -15.48 0.35 0.01
N PRO A 102 -15.22 1.02 -1.13
CA PRO A 102 -13.88 1.52 -1.43
C PRO A 102 -13.48 2.60 -0.42
N LYS A 103 -12.25 2.52 0.07
CA LYS A 103 -11.60 3.56 0.89
C LYS A 103 -10.74 4.46 0.01
N LEU A 104 -10.17 5.51 0.60
CA LEU A 104 -9.23 6.43 -0.07
C LEU A 104 -8.04 5.71 -0.72
N ALA A 105 -7.65 4.54 -0.21
CA ALA A 105 -6.60 3.71 -0.79
C ALA A 105 -6.91 3.22 -2.21
N VAL A 106 -8.18 2.95 -2.57
CA VAL A 106 -8.55 2.58 -3.95
C VAL A 106 -8.19 3.70 -4.92
N GLN A 107 -8.54 4.95 -4.57
CA GLN A 107 -8.20 6.10 -5.41
C GLN A 107 -6.69 6.31 -5.50
N ALA A 108 -5.98 6.19 -4.37
CA ALA A 108 -4.52 6.32 -4.33
C ALA A 108 -3.82 5.29 -5.24
N MET A 109 -4.30 4.04 -5.24
CA MET A 109 -3.79 2.99 -6.13
C MET A 109 -4.10 3.31 -7.60
N ALA A 110 -5.35 3.66 -7.92
CA ALA A 110 -5.75 4.01 -9.27
C ALA A 110 -4.94 5.17 -9.84
N ASP A 111 -4.76 6.24 -9.07
CA ASP A 111 -3.96 7.39 -9.48
C ASP A 111 -2.50 7.00 -9.71
N ALA A 112 -1.95 6.08 -8.92
CA ALA A 112 -0.55 5.64 -9.05
C ALA A 112 -0.36 4.83 -10.34
N PHE A 113 -1.29 3.92 -10.64
CA PHE A 113 -1.27 3.15 -11.87
C PHE A 113 -1.44 4.04 -13.11
N LEU A 114 -2.34 5.02 -13.07
CA LEU A 114 -2.54 5.97 -14.17
C LEU A 114 -1.32 6.89 -14.40
N ALA A 115 -0.59 7.23 -13.34
CA ALA A 115 0.62 8.06 -13.42
C ALA A 115 1.88 7.27 -13.81
N SER A 116 1.86 5.94 -13.68
CA SER A 116 3.03 5.10 -13.93
C SER A 116 3.42 5.10 -15.42
N PRO A 117 4.73 4.94 -15.74
CA PRO A 117 5.17 4.77 -17.12
C PRO A 117 4.44 3.62 -17.80
N ARG A 118 4.05 3.82 -19.07
CA ARG A 118 3.48 2.75 -19.90
C ARG A 118 4.49 1.61 -19.97
N ARG A 119 3.97 0.40 -19.76
CA ARG A 119 4.69 -0.87 -19.79
C ARG A 119 3.82 -1.91 -20.45
#